data_AF-A0A958SCA4-F1
#
_entry.id   AF-A0A958SCA4-F1
#
_cell.length_a   1.000
_cell.length_b   1.000
_cell.length_c   1.000
_cell.angle_alpha   90.00
_cell.angle_beta   90.00
_cell.angle_gamma   90.00
#
_symmetry.space_group_name_H-M   'P 1'
#
loop_
_entity.id
_entity.type
_entity.pdbx_description
1 polymer ?
#
loop_
_entity_poly.entity_id
_entity_poly.type
_entity_poly.pdbx_seq_one_letter_code
_entity_poly.pdbx_strand_id
1 'polypeptide(L)'
;MAKVKPVKVKTAAELAEVLGLTPADGVEIEFSVELNDKIIDIVKHQSLTHAEVAKLTGVGRTKVTAIMNRNLHEISIKTLIRVLGGLGYKVTPKVSKAS
;
A
#
# COMPACT_ATOMS: atom_id res chain seq x y z
N MET A 1 22.32 -7.40 27.74
CA MET A 1 21.66 -7.52 26.42
C MET A 1 22.74 -7.87 25.40
N ALA A 2 22.56 -8.92 24.60
CA ALA A 2 23.55 -9.29 23.57
C ALA A 2 23.69 -8.17 22.53
N LYS A 3 24.91 -7.92 22.05
CA LYS A 3 25.16 -6.91 21.00
C LYS A 3 24.48 -7.35 19.71
N VAL A 4 23.46 -6.61 19.27
CA VAL A 4 22.83 -6.80 17.96
C VAL A 4 23.82 -6.33 16.89
N LYS A 5 24.19 -7.21 15.94
CA LYS A 5 24.97 -6.81 14.76
C LYS A 5 24.01 -6.23 13.72
N PRO A 6 24.11 -4.94 13.37
CA PRO A 6 23.23 -4.35 12.36
C PRO A 6 23.58 -4.87 10.97
N VAL A 7 22.55 -5.27 10.22
CA VAL A 7 22.65 -5.58 8.78
C VAL A 7 22.32 -4.29 8.02
N LYS A 8 23.16 -3.92 7.04
CA LYS A 8 22.93 -2.76 6.17
C LYS A 8 22.59 -3.25 4.77
N VAL A 9 21.51 -2.72 4.22
CA VAL A 9 21.03 -2.99 2.86
C VAL A 9 20.86 -1.67 2.11
N LYS A 10 20.99 -1.71 0.78
CA LYS A 10 20.95 -0.53 -0.09
C LYS A 10 19.72 -0.49 -0.99
N THR A 11 19.02 -1.61 -1.15
CA THR A 11 17.84 -1.74 -2.01
C THR A 11 16.67 -2.34 -1.25
N ALA A 12 15.45 -2.10 -1.73
CA ALA A 12 14.24 -2.72 -1.18
C ALA A 12 14.26 -4.25 -1.35
N ALA A 13 14.84 -4.73 -2.45
CA ALA A 13 15.04 -6.17 -2.70
C ALA A 13 15.97 -6.80 -1.65
N GLU A 14 17.13 -6.18 -1.38
CA GLU A 14 18.05 -6.63 -0.33
C GLU A 14 17.40 -6.60 1.05
N LEU A 15 16.58 -5.56 1.33
CA LEU A 15 15.82 -5.50 2.58
C LEU A 15 14.83 -6.65 2.70
N ALA A 16 14.08 -6.95 1.63
CA ALA A 16 13.10 -8.02 1.62
C ALA A 16 13.76 -9.39 1.87
N GLU A 17 14.89 -9.65 1.24
CA GLU A 17 15.67 -10.87 1.45
C GLU A 17 16.13 -11.01 2.91
N VAL A 18 16.67 -9.94 3.51
CA VAL A 18 17.09 -9.93 4.92
C VAL A 18 15.92 -10.16 5.88
N LEU A 19 14.71 -9.72 5.51
CA LEU A 19 13.48 -9.94 6.27
C LEU A 19 12.85 -11.32 6.03
N GLY A 20 13.45 -12.16 5.17
CA GLY A 20 12.95 -13.50 4.85
C GLY A 20 11.72 -13.49 3.94
N LEU A 21 11.50 -12.40 3.20
CA LEU A 21 10.41 -12.27 2.24
C LEU A 21 10.78 -12.93 0.91
N THR A 22 9.79 -13.56 0.28
CA THR A 22 9.96 -14.09 -1.07
C THR A 22 9.90 -12.96 -2.11
N PRO A 23 10.45 -13.17 -3.33
CA PRO A 23 10.26 -12.22 -4.42
C PRO A 23 8.79 -11.91 -4.71
N ALA A 24 7.89 -12.87 -4.51
CA ALA A 24 6.46 -12.68 -4.69
C ALA A 24 5.87 -11.71 -3.64
N ASP A 25 6.29 -11.83 -2.38
CA ASP A 25 5.89 -10.91 -1.31
C ASP A 25 6.37 -9.48 -1.64
N GLY A 26 7.59 -9.34 -2.16
CA GLY A 26 8.15 -8.07 -2.59
C GLY A 26 7.29 -7.39 -3.67
N VAL A 27 6.88 -8.14 -4.70
CA VAL A 27 6.00 -7.64 -5.76
C VAL A 27 4.64 -7.20 -5.21
N GLU A 28 4.05 -7.98 -4.29
CA GLU A 28 2.77 -7.63 -3.66
C GLU A 28 2.87 -6.37 -2.79
N ILE A 29 3.94 -6.24 -2.00
CA ILE A 29 4.21 -5.08 -1.15
C ILE A 29 4.40 -3.83 -2.02
N GLU A 30 5.25 -3.90 -3.05
CA GLU A 30 5.53 -2.76 -3.92
C GLU A 30 4.26 -2.26 -4.60
N PHE A 31 3.45 -3.17 -5.16
CA PHE A 31 2.19 -2.80 -5.80
C PHE A 31 1.19 -2.23 -4.80
N SER A 32 1.10 -2.79 -3.59
CA SER A 32 0.23 -2.27 -2.53
C SER A 32 0.63 -0.86 -2.10
N VAL A 33 1.93 -0.59 -1.99
CA VAL A 33 2.45 0.75 -1.66
C VAL A 33 2.14 1.73 -2.79
N GLU A 34 2.35 1.35 -4.05
CA GLU A 34 2.03 2.20 -5.21
C GLU A 34 0.54 2.59 -5.24
N LEU A 35 -0.36 1.62 -5.06
CA LEU A 35 -1.80 1.89 -4.99
C LEU A 35 -2.15 2.81 -3.81
N ASN A 36 -1.52 2.61 -2.66
CA ASN A 36 -1.76 3.43 -1.48
C ASN A 36 -1.28 4.88 -1.69
N ASP A 37 -0.12 5.08 -2.31
CA ASP A 37 0.40 6.40 -2.67
C ASP A 37 -0.60 7.15 -3.55
N LYS A 38 -1.12 6.48 -4.59
CA LYS A 38 -2.16 7.08 -5.45
C LYS A 38 -3.42 7.45 -4.68
N ILE A 39 -3.89 6.61 -3.77
CA ILE A 39 -5.05 6.93 -2.93
C ILE A 39 -4.77 8.18 -2.09
N ILE A 40 -3.65 8.23 -1.39
CA ILE A 40 -3.28 9.37 -0.54
C ILE A 40 -3.21 10.66 -1.35
N ASP A 41 -2.59 10.60 -2.53
CA ASP A 41 -2.46 11.76 -3.42
C ASP A 41 -3.82 12.27 -3.91
N ILE A 42 -4.70 11.36 -4.35
CA ILE A 42 -6.06 11.70 -4.79
C ILE A 42 -6.86 12.33 -3.64
N VAL A 43 -6.84 11.70 -2.45
CA VAL A 43 -7.58 12.18 -1.28
C VAL A 43 -7.12 13.57 -0.86
N LYS A 44 -5.80 13.81 -0.88
CA LYS A 44 -5.22 15.14 -0.59
C LYS A 44 -5.59 16.16 -1.66
N HIS A 45 -5.46 15.82 -2.94
CA HIS A 45 -5.77 16.73 -4.04
C HIS A 45 -7.25 17.12 -4.07
N GLN A 46 -8.15 16.17 -3.76
CA GLN A 46 -9.59 16.42 -3.67
C GLN A 46 -10.01 17.00 -2.30
N SER A 47 -9.09 17.18 -1.36
CA SER A 47 -9.34 17.67 0.01
C SER A 47 -10.43 16.90 0.77
N LEU A 48 -10.51 15.58 0.55
CA LEU A 48 -11.52 14.73 1.17
C LEU A 48 -11.14 14.37 2.61
N THR A 49 -12.12 14.40 3.50
CA THR A 49 -12.00 13.82 4.85
C THR A 49 -12.05 12.29 4.82
N HIS A 50 -11.51 11.64 5.85
CA HIS A 50 -11.59 10.18 5.96
C HIS A 50 -13.04 9.66 5.98
N ALA A 51 -13.99 10.46 6.48
CA ALA A 51 -15.40 10.11 6.50
C ALA A 51 -16.03 10.15 5.10
N GLU A 52 -15.68 11.13 4.29
CA GLU A 52 -16.15 11.22 2.90
C GLU A 52 -15.58 10.09 2.05
N VAL A 53 -14.29 9.78 2.19
CA VAL A 53 -13.68 8.63 1.50
C VAL A 53 -14.39 7.33 1.89
N ALA A 54 -14.68 7.11 3.17
CA ALA A 54 -15.42 5.94 3.63
C ALA A 54 -16.82 5.87 2.99
N LYS A 55 -17.53 7.00 2.91
CA LYS A 55 -18.86 7.09 2.29
C LYS A 55 -18.83 6.80 0.78
N LEU A 56 -17.86 7.37 0.06
CA LEU A 56 -17.72 7.21 -1.40
C LEU A 56 -17.33 5.78 -1.79
N THR A 57 -16.53 5.11 -0.96
CA THR A 57 -15.93 3.81 -1.30
C THR A 57 -16.66 2.63 -0.68
N GLY A 58 -17.52 2.87 0.32
CA GLY A 58 -18.14 1.83 1.14
C GLY A 58 -17.15 1.09 2.04
N VAL A 59 -15.90 1.56 2.13
CA VAL A 59 -14.86 1.00 2.99
C VAL A 59 -14.97 1.62 4.38
N GLY A 60 -14.91 0.80 5.43
CA GLY A 60 -15.03 1.27 6.81
C GLY A 60 -13.97 2.32 7.18
N ARG A 61 -14.36 3.31 7.97
CA ARG A 61 -13.53 4.46 8.36
C ARG A 61 -12.19 4.08 9.01
N THR A 62 -12.15 2.98 9.77
CA THR A 62 -10.91 2.46 10.36
C THR A 62 -9.90 2.04 9.29
N LYS A 63 -10.36 1.32 8.25
CA LYS A 63 -9.52 0.92 7.13
C LYS A 63 -9.05 2.11 6.31
N VAL A 64 -9.93 3.09 6.07
CA VAL A 64 -9.55 4.36 5.43
C VAL A 64 -8.46 5.07 6.23
N THR A 65 -8.60 5.14 7.55
CA THR A 65 -7.59 5.78 8.41
C THR A 65 -6.26 5.02 8.36
N ALA A 66 -6.28 3.68 8.36
CA ALA A 66 -5.07 2.87 8.22
C ALA A 66 -4.34 3.14 6.89
N ILE A 67 -5.09 3.17 5.78
CA ILE A 67 -4.61 3.51 4.43
C ILE A 67 -3.93 4.90 4.43
N MET A 68 -4.62 5.92 4.96
CA MET A 68 -4.09 7.28 5.03
C MET A 68 -2.83 7.39 5.91
N ASN A 69 -2.68 6.52 6.91
CA ASN A 69 -1.50 6.42 7.78
C ASN A 69 -0.41 5.47 7.23
N ARG A 70 -0.54 4.99 5.98
CA ARG A 70 0.38 4.01 5.36
C ARG A 70 0.50 2.69 6.13
N ASN A 71 -0.50 2.34 6.92
CA ASN A 71 -0.58 1.05 7.61
C ASN A 71 -1.39 0.06 6.76
N LEU A 72 -0.68 -0.78 6.01
CA LEU A 72 -1.28 -1.73 5.07
C LEU A 72 -1.35 -3.18 5.59
N HIS A 73 -0.94 -3.44 6.83
CA HIS A 73 -0.79 -4.81 7.37
C HIS A 73 -2.04 -5.69 7.21
N GLU A 74 -3.24 -5.12 7.39
CA GLU A 74 -4.53 -5.83 7.23
C GLU A 74 -5.31 -5.35 5.99
N ILE A 75 -4.66 -4.62 5.08
CA ILE A 75 -5.29 -4.01 3.92
C ILE A 75 -4.88 -4.77 2.66
N SER A 76 -5.77 -5.64 2.18
CA SER A 76 -5.60 -6.30 0.88
C SER A 76 -5.57 -5.33 -0.30
N ILE A 77 -4.86 -5.70 -1.37
CA ILE A 77 -4.90 -5.02 -2.69
C ILE A 77 -6.33 -4.81 -3.17
N LYS A 78 -7.21 -5.81 -3.02
CA LYS A 78 -8.63 -5.71 -3.38
C LYS A 78 -9.32 -4.52 -2.70
N THR A 79 -8.95 -4.22 -1.45
CA THR A 79 -9.50 -3.06 -0.73
C THR A 79 -8.98 -1.75 -1.31
N LEU A 80 -7.69 -1.66 -1.63
CA LEU A 80 -7.10 -0.48 -2.27
C LEU A 80 -7.74 -0.20 -3.65
N ILE A 81 -7.92 -1.24 -4.47
CA ILE A 81 -8.62 -1.14 -5.76
C ILE A 81 -10.06 -0.66 -5.57
N ARG A 82 -10.77 -1.16 -4.54
CA ARG A 82 -12.13 -0.70 -4.24
C ARG A 82 -12.17 0.77 -3.83
N VAL A 83 -11.19 1.24 -3.05
CA VAL A 83 -11.07 2.66 -2.69
C VAL A 83 -10.85 3.50 -3.95
N LEU A 84 -9.91 3.14 -4.82
CA LEU A 84 -9.68 3.83 -6.09
C LEU A 84 -10.95 3.88 -6.96
N GLY A 85 -11.66 2.76 -7.08
CA GLY A 85 -12.93 2.68 -7.80
C GLY A 85 -14.01 3.60 -7.22
N GLY A 86 -14.15 3.65 -5.89
CA GLY A 86 -15.10 4.55 -5.23
C GLY A 86 -14.72 6.04 -5.34
N LEU A 87 -13.44 6.34 -5.55
CA LEU A 87 -12.96 7.69 -5.87
C LEU A 87 -13.07 8.04 -7.36
N GLY A 88 -13.59 7.14 -8.20
CA GLY A 88 -13.80 7.36 -9.63
C GLY A 88 -12.61 6.98 -10.52
N TYR A 89 -11.61 6.27 -9.98
CA TYR A 89 -10.41 5.87 -10.71
C TYR A 89 -10.43 4.39 -11.07
N LYS A 90 -9.90 4.06 -12.25
CA LYS A 90 -9.74 2.69 -12.72
C LYS A 90 -8.28 2.27 -12.60
N VAL A 91 -8.05 1.12 -11.97
CA VAL A 91 -6.73 0.46 -11.98
C VAL A 91 -6.59 -0.33 -13.28
N THR A 92 -5.50 -0.10 -14.01
CA THR A 92 -5.18 -0.84 -15.23
C THR A 92 -3.92 -1.66 -14.99
N PRO A 93 -3.97 -3.00 -15.08
CA PRO A 93 -2.80 -3.84 -14.83
C PRO A 93 -1.76 -3.66 -15.94
N LYS A 94 -0.49 -3.61 -15.54
CA LYS A 94 0.67 -3.72 -16.43
C LYS A 94 1.51 -4.90 -15.94
N VAL A 95 1.90 -5.78 -16.86
CA VAL A 95 2.67 -6.99 -16.52
C VAL A 95 4.04 -6.91 -17.17
N SER A 96 5.07 -7.16 -16.38
CA SER A 96 6.46 -7.27 -16.81
C SER A 96 7.14 -8.40 -16.05
N LYS A 97 8.31 -8.85 -16.54
CA LYS A 97 9.09 -9.89 -15.88
C LYS A 97 9.58 -9.38 -14.52
N ALA A 98 9.32 -10.13 -13.45
CA ALA A 98 9.93 -9.88 -12.14
C ALA A 98 11.45 -10.15 -12.25
N SER A 99 12.25 -9.18 -11.82
CA SER A 99 13.72 -9.19 -11.88
C SER A 99 14.31 -9.31 -10.49
#